data_AF-A0A7S1FHC0-F1
#
_entry.id   AF-A0A7S1FHC0-F1
#
_cell.length_a   1.000
_cell.length_b   1.000
_cell.length_c   1.000
_cell.angle_alpha   90.00
_cell.angle_beta   90.00
_cell.angle_gamma   90.00
#
_symmetry.space_group_name_H-M   'P 1'
#
loop_
_entity.id
_entity.type
_entity.pdbx_description
1 polymer ?
#
loop_
_entity_poly.entity_id
_entity_poly.type
_entity_poly.pdbx_seq_one_letter_code
_entity_poly.pdbx_strand_id
1 'polypeptide(L)'
;IVIQWLKSFIVDCMSSGILKIPAPILTRVFQELDVSISRYHAAERFSQVPFPFPYAATMDLILVVHAFVTPVVMINLFTNTWLPIPTVGIVNFFLWSVHLVAGELENPFDGGAKD
;
A
#
# COMPACT_ATOMS: atom_id res chain seq x y z
N ILE A 1 -17.91 -11.87 11.18
CA ILE A 1 -18.67 -13.12 11.46
C ILE A 1 -17.76 -14.22 12.03
N VAL A 2 -16.65 -14.57 11.38
CA VAL A 2 -15.73 -15.63 11.87
C VAL A 2 -15.19 -15.36 13.29
N ILE A 3 -14.72 -14.14 13.59
CA ILE A 3 -14.21 -13.80 14.92
C ILE A 3 -15.28 -13.92 16.02
N GLN A 4 -16.54 -13.68 15.67
CA GLN A 4 -17.67 -13.81 16.58
C GLN A 4 -17.95 -15.29 16.88
N TRP A 5 -17.96 -16.15 15.86
CA TRP A 5 -18.08 -17.59 16.05
C TRP A 5 -16.95 -18.16 16.92
N LEU A 6 -15.72 -17.67 16.71
CA LEU A 6 -14.58 -18.07 17.54
C LEU A 6 -14.77 -17.66 19.01
N LYS A 7 -15.19 -16.41 19.27
CA LYS A 7 -15.47 -15.96 20.64
C LYS A 7 -16.60 -16.76 21.30
N SER A 8 -17.68 -17.03 20.59
CA SER A 8 -18.79 -17.87 21.06
C SER A 8 -18.32 -19.29 21.40
N PHE A 9 -17.52 -19.90 20.53
CA PHE A 9 -16.95 -21.24 20.77
C PHE A 9 -16.09 -21.29 22.03
N ILE A 10 -15.26 -20.27 22.26
CA ILE A 10 -14.44 -20.17 23.48
C ILE A 10 -15.32 -20.09 24.74
N VAL A 11 -16.42 -19.34 24.68
CA VAL A 11 -17.40 -19.23 25.78
C VAL A 11 -18.10 -20.58 26.04
N ASP A 12 -18.44 -21.32 24.99
CA ASP A 12 -19.05 -22.65 25.10
C ASP A 12 -18.05 -23.68 25.69
N CYS A 13 -16.77 -23.60 25.36
CA CYS A 13 -15.73 -24.44 25.95
C CYS A 13 -15.48 -24.13 27.44
N MET A 14 -15.67 -22.88 27.88
CA MET A 14 -15.64 -22.54 29.31
C MET A 14 -16.84 -23.13 30.05
N SER A 15 -18.05 -22.94 29.51
CA SER A 15 -19.29 -23.37 30.18
C SER A 15 -19.39 -24.89 30.29
N SER A 16 -18.88 -25.62 29.29
CA SER A 16 -18.76 -27.09 29.30
C SER A 16 -17.65 -27.63 30.21
N GLY A 17 -16.81 -26.77 30.78
CA GLY A 17 -15.72 -27.17 31.69
C GLY A 17 -14.53 -27.84 31.00
N ILE A 18 -14.49 -27.85 29.66
CA ILE A 18 -13.36 -28.31 28.85
C ILE A 18 -12.18 -27.35 29.01
N LEU A 19 -12.47 -26.04 29.07
CA LEU A 19 -11.48 -24.98 29.24
C LEU A 19 -11.47 -24.44 30.68
N LYS A 20 -10.65 -25.03 31.55
CA LYS A 20 -10.50 -24.63 32.97
C LYS A 20 -9.43 -23.54 33.16
N ILE A 21 -9.58 -22.43 32.44
CA ILE A 21 -8.66 -21.29 32.52
C ILE A 21 -9.30 -20.17 33.36
N PRO A 22 -8.57 -19.53 34.29
CA PRO A 22 -9.13 -18.43 35.06
C PRO A 22 -9.45 -17.21 34.17
N ALA A 23 -10.57 -16.54 34.48
CA ALA A 23 -11.12 -15.44 33.69
C ALA A 23 -10.10 -14.32 33.29
N PRO A 24 -9.13 -13.92 34.14
CA PRO A 24 -8.14 -12.92 33.77
C PRO A 24 -7.24 -13.33 32.59
N ILE A 25 -6.91 -14.62 32.46
CA ILE A 25 -6.09 -15.12 31.36
C ILE A 25 -6.91 -15.16 30.08
N LEU A 26 -8.18 -15.60 30.16
CA LEU A 26 -9.04 -15.64 28.99
C LEU A 26 -9.39 -14.25 28.46
N THR A 27 -9.51 -13.27 29.36
CA THR A 27 -9.70 -11.87 28.96
C THR A 27 -8.57 -11.39 28.06
N ARG A 28 -7.31 -11.81 28.30
CA ARG A 28 -6.18 -11.49 27.42
C ARG A 28 -6.35 -12.12 26.03
N VAL A 29 -6.84 -13.35 25.95
CA VAL A 29 -7.12 -14.00 24.65
C VAL A 29 -8.16 -13.21 23.85
N PHE A 30 -9.23 -12.75 24.50
CA PHE A 30 -10.22 -11.90 23.83
C PHE A 30 -9.65 -10.55 23.40
N GLN A 31 -8.80 -9.93 24.22
CA GLN A 31 -8.09 -8.70 23.85
C GLN A 31 -7.20 -8.90 22.62
N GLU A 32 -6.44 -9.99 22.55
CA GLU A 32 -5.61 -10.30 21.37
C GLU A 32 -6.45 -10.55 20.12
N LEU A 33 -7.60 -11.22 20.25
CA LEU A 33 -8.55 -11.40 19.15
C LEU A 33 -9.13 -10.06 18.66
N ASP A 34 -9.40 -9.12 19.58
CA ASP A 34 -9.86 -7.78 19.25
C ASP A 34 -8.78 -6.93 18.56
N VAL A 35 -7.52 -7.07 18.98
CA VAL A 35 -6.39 -6.46 18.27
C VAL A 35 -6.24 -7.06 16.87
N SER A 36 -6.37 -8.38 16.74
CA SER A 36 -6.27 -9.09 15.46
C SER A 36 -7.32 -8.63 14.45
N ILE A 37 -8.59 -8.52 14.84
CA ILE A 37 -9.66 -8.07 13.94
C ILE A 37 -9.48 -6.60 13.52
N SER A 38 -8.97 -5.75 14.42
CA SER A 38 -8.62 -4.36 14.09
C SER A 38 -7.53 -4.30 13.03
N ARG A 39 -6.48 -5.13 13.15
CA ARG A 39 -5.41 -5.24 12.13
C ARG A 39 -5.93 -5.79 10.81
N TYR A 40 -6.83 -6.77 10.84
CA TYR A 40 -7.48 -7.29 9.64
C TYR A 40 -8.24 -6.20 8.89
N HIS A 41 -9.08 -5.42 9.58
CA HIS A 41 -9.81 -4.31 8.95
C HIS A 41 -8.89 -3.19 8.48
N ALA A 42 -7.76 -2.95 9.15
CA ALA A 42 -6.76 -2.02 8.67
C ALA A 42 -6.14 -2.50 7.34
N ALA A 43 -5.81 -3.79 7.22
CA ALA A 43 -5.32 -4.40 5.98
C ALA A 43 -6.39 -4.37 4.87
N GLU A 44 -7.64 -4.69 5.21
CA GLU A 44 -8.78 -4.64 4.29
C GLU A 44 -8.97 -3.24 3.69
N ARG A 45 -8.76 -2.17 4.49
CA ARG A 45 -8.83 -0.79 3.98
C ARG A 45 -7.79 -0.50 2.90
N PHE A 46 -6.57 -1.03 3.00
CA PHE A 46 -5.56 -0.85 1.97
C PHE A 46 -5.94 -1.54 0.64
N SER A 47 -6.68 -2.65 0.71
CA SER A 47 -7.16 -3.34 -0.48
C SER A 47 -8.44 -2.70 -1.06
N GLN A 48 -9.33 -2.17 -0.23
CA GLN A 48 -10.66 -1.69 -0.66
C GLN A 48 -10.74 -0.20 -0.95
N VAL A 49 -9.84 0.61 -0.38
CA VAL A 49 -9.84 2.06 -0.57
C VAL A 49 -8.71 2.43 -1.52
N PRO A 50 -8.96 2.46 -2.84
CA PRO A 50 -7.95 2.86 -3.81
C PRO A 50 -7.58 4.32 -3.61
N PHE A 51 -6.37 4.69 -4.02
CA PHE A 51 -5.95 6.08 -4.08
C PHE A 51 -6.90 6.88 -4.97
N PRO A 52 -7.20 8.14 -4.64
CA PRO A 52 -8.22 8.86 -5.38
C PRO A 52 -7.74 9.13 -6.81
N PHE A 53 -8.51 8.63 -7.77
CA PHE A 53 -8.22 8.74 -9.21
C PHE A 53 -7.80 10.15 -9.67
N PRO A 54 -8.42 11.26 -9.22
CA PRO A 54 -7.99 12.59 -9.65
C PRO A 54 -6.53 12.89 -9.34
N TYR A 55 -6.01 12.41 -8.21
CA TYR A 55 -4.61 12.63 -7.84
C TYR A 55 -3.68 11.84 -8.76
N ALA A 56 -3.96 10.55 -9.00
CA ALA A 56 -3.18 9.73 -9.91
C ALA A 56 -3.13 10.36 -11.32
N ALA A 57 -4.30 10.72 -11.86
CA ALA A 57 -4.41 11.35 -13.18
C ALA A 57 -3.65 12.69 -13.28
N THR A 58 -3.65 13.50 -12.22
CA THR A 58 -2.86 14.75 -12.21
C THR A 58 -1.36 14.50 -12.17
N MET A 59 -0.90 13.46 -11.46
CA MET A 59 0.52 13.10 -11.40
C MET A 59 1.02 12.61 -12.76
N ASP A 60 0.23 11.78 -13.43
CA ASP A 60 0.49 11.33 -14.81
C ASP A 60 0.64 12.52 -15.76
N LEU A 61 -0.33 13.44 -15.71
CA LEU A 61 -0.32 14.63 -16.57
C LEU A 61 0.93 15.47 -16.32
N ILE A 62 1.29 15.71 -15.05
CA ILE A 62 2.48 16.48 -14.68
C ILE A 62 3.75 15.80 -15.21
N LEU A 63 3.88 14.47 -15.08
CA LEU A 63 5.04 13.73 -15.56
C LEU A 63 5.14 13.74 -17.08
N VAL A 64 4.01 13.65 -17.79
CA VAL A 64 3.96 13.79 -19.25
C VAL A 64 4.40 15.18 -19.68
N VAL A 65 3.86 16.24 -19.08
CA VAL A 65 4.27 17.63 -19.37
C VAL A 65 5.75 17.83 -19.07
N HIS A 66 6.21 17.35 -17.92
CA HIS A 66 7.62 17.39 -17.53
C HIS A 66 8.51 16.68 -18.56
N ALA A 67 8.11 15.50 -19.05
CA ALA A 67 8.85 14.74 -20.06
C ALA A 67 9.04 15.51 -21.38
N PHE A 68 8.09 16.36 -21.77
CA PHE A 68 8.20 17.21 -22.95
C PHE A 68 8.95 18.52 -22.70
N VAL A 69 8.83 19.12 -21.52
CA VAL A 69 9.52 20.38 -21.18
C VAL A 69 11.01 20.15 -20.94
N THR A 70 11.39 19.03 -20.29
CA THR A 70 12.78 18.69 -19.96
C THR A 70 13.73 18.74 -21.16
N PRO A 71 13.45 18.13 -22.33
CA PRO A 71 14.34 18.22 -23.49
C PRO A 71 14.52 19.65 -24.00
N VAL A 72 13.47 20.47 -24.01
CA VAL A 72 13.54 21.87 -24.43
C VAL A 72 14.48 22.65 -23.50
N VAL A 73 14.36 22.44 -22.19
CA VAL A 73 15.21 23.11 -21.19
C VAL A 73 16.66 22.62 -21.30
N MET A 74 16.88 21.31 -21.39
CA MET A 74 18.22 20.72 -21.40
C MET A 74 19.02 21.10 -22.66
N ILE A 75 18.39 21.23 -23.83
CA ILE A 75 19.06 21.72 -25.04
C ILE A 75 19.58 23.16 -24.87
N ASN A 76 18.86 24.00 -24.13
CA ASN A 76 19.29 25.39 -23.87
C ASN A 76 20.32 25.48 -22.74
N LEU A 77 20.36 24.50 -21.83
CA LEU A 77 21.23 24.52 -20.65
C LEU A 77 22.67 24.07 -20.95
N PHE A 78 22.85 23.10 -21.85
CA PHE A 78 24.18 22.57 -22.18
C PHE A 78 24.75 23.22 -23.44
N THR A 79 26.00 23.68 -23.36
CA THR A 79 26.75 24.16 -24.54
C THR A 79 27.16 23.02 -25.49
N ASN A 80 27.27 21.78 -24.96
CA ASN A 80 27.66 20.61 -25.74
C ASN A 80 26.42 19.92 -26.35
N THR A 81 26.46 19.65 -27.66
CA THR A 81 25.36 19.04 -28.42
C THR A 81 25.00 17.61 -27.97
N TRP A 82 25.94 16.86 -27.39
CA TRP A 82 25.77 15.42 -27.10
C TRP A 82 25.30 15.12 -25.67
N LEU A 83 25.53 16.03 -24.71
CA LEU A 83 25.18 15.84 -23.29
C LEU A 83 23.67 15.92 -22.94
N PRO A 84 22.82 16.69 -23.64
CA PRO A 84 21.39 16.76 -23.36
C PRO A 84 20.67 15.41 -23.49
N ILE A 85 21.07 14.57 -24.45
CA ILE A 85 20.39 13.31 -24.76
C ILE A 85 20.41 12.33 -23.56
N PRO A 86 21.58 11.95 -23.01
CA PRO A 86 21.61 11.04 -21.87
C PRO A 86 21.04 11.67 -20.59
N THR A 87 21.18 12.98 -20.40
CA THR A 87 20.68 13.66 -19.19
C THR A 87 19.15 13.71 -19.14
N VAL A 88 18.48 14.00 -20.26
CA VAL A 88 17.02 13.92 -20.38
C VAL A 88 16.55 12.49 -20.12
N GLY A 89 17.22 11.50 -20.71
CA GLY A 89 16.90 10.09 -20.52
C GLY A 89 16.98 9.66 -19.05
N ILE A 90 18.06 10.04 -18.36
CA ILE A 90 18.27 9.73 -16.94
C ILE A 90 17.19 10.39 -16.07
N VAL A 91 16.96 11.69 -16.24
CA VAL A 91 15.98 12.43 -15.42
C VAL A 91 14.57 11.87 -15.59
N ASN A 92 14.15 11.63 -16.84
CA ASN A 92 12.82 11.10 -17.11
C ASN A 92 12.69 9.65 -16.61
N PHE A 93 13.73 8.82 -16.79
CA PHE A 93 13.74 7.45 -16.28
C PHE A 93 13.54 7.39 -14.76
N PHE A 94 14.28 8.20 -13.99
CA PHE A 94 14.14 8.20 -12.53
C PHE A 94 12.74 8.65 -12.07
N LEU A 95 12.20 9.71 -12.66
CA LEU A 95 10.88 10.23 -12.28
C LEU A 95 9.75 9.24 -12.61
N TRP A 96 9.77 8.65 -13.81
CA TRP A 96 8.81 7.62 -14.19
C TRP A 96 8.96 6.34 -13.37
N SER A 97 10.20 5.93 -13.07
CA SER A 97 10.47 4.76 -12.22
C SER A 97 9.87 4.92 -10.82
N VAL A 98 10.08 6.07 -10.17
CA VAL A 98 9.51 6.35 -8.85
C VAL A 98 7.98 6.35 -8.90
N HIS A 99 7.39 6.96 -9.92
CA HIS A 99 5.93 7.00 -10.07
C HIS A 99 5.33 5.60 -10.27
N LEU A 100 5.92 4.77 -11.13
CA LEU A 100 5.46 3.40 -11.38
C LEU A 100 5.61 2.52 -10.14
N VAL A 101 6.73 2.65 -9.40
CA VAL A 101 6.93 1.92 -8.14
C VAL A 101 5.93 2.38 -7.08
N ALA A 102 5.61 3.67 -7.00
CA ALA A 102 4.58 4.17 -6.10
C ALA A 102 3.20 3.57 -6.42
N GLY A 103 2.88 3.39 -7.72
CA GLY A 103 1.68 2.69 -8.16
C GLY A 103 1.67 1.21 -7.76
N GLU A 104 2.78 0.48 -7.93
CA GLU A 104 2.91 -0.92 -7.46
C GLU A 104 2.73 -1.03 -5.93
N LEU A 105 3.17 -0.03 -5.16
CA LEU A 105 3.10 -0.04 -3.69
C LEU A 105 1.75 0.41 -3.12
N GLU A 106 0.84 0.91 -3.94
CA GLU A 106 -0.44 1.46 -3.49
C GLU A 106 -1.36 0.39 -2.90
N ASN A 107 -1.43 -0.77 -3.55
CA ASN A 107 -2.17 -1.93 -3.09
C ASN A 107 -1.24 -3.16 -3.00
N PRO A 108 -0.68 -3.48 -1.82
CA PRO A 108 0.22 -4.61 -1.65
C PRO A 108 -0.48 -5.99 -1.72
N PHE A 109 -1.77 -6.03 -2.03
CA PHE A 109 -2.58 -7.24 -2.09
C PHE A 109 -3.15 -7.52 -3.50
N ASP A 110 -2.66 -6.81 -4.53
CA ASP A 110 -3.18 -6.90 -5.91
C ASP A 110 -2.76 -8.19 -6.65
N GLY A 111 -1.93 -9.03 -6.03
CA GLY A 111 -1.46 -10.31 -6.58
C GLY A 111 -0.40 -10.14 -7.68
N GLY A 112 0.28 -9.00 -7.69
CA GLY A 112 1.38 -8.71 -8.60
C GLY A 112 2.56 -9.65 -8.41
N ALA A 113 3.40 -9.80 -9.45
CA ALA A 113 4.55 -10.71 -9.44
C ALA A 113 5.65 -10.33 -8.40
N LYS A 114 5.50 -9.20 -7.70
CA LYS A 114 6.44 -8.67 -6.70
C LYS A 114 5.79 -8.38 -5.34
N ASP A 115 4.56 -8.84 -5.13
CA ASP A 115 3.84 -8.68 -3.86
C ASP A 115 4.41 -9.60 -2.77
#